data_AF-A0A7C6ST08-F1
#
_entry.id   AF-A0A7C6ST08-F1
#
_cell.length_a   1.000
_cell.length_b   1.000
_cell.length_c   1.000
_cell.angle_alpha   90.00
_cell.angle_beta   90.00
_cell.angle_gamma   90.00
#
_symmetry.space_group_name_H-M   'P 1'
#
loop_
_entity.id
_entity.type
_entity.pdbx_description
1 polymer ?
#
loop_
_entity_poly.entity_id
_entity_poly.type
_entity_poly.pdbx_seq_one_letter_code
_entity_poly.pdbx_strand_id
1 'polypeptide(L)'
;MEARNRNLENWYGKISRGEIKLPRFQRYEAWDWRRICSLMNTITKNLPLGITLVLEVGEKEQFVSRYLSTAPEKSGKVLEQLLEG
;
A
#
# COMPACT_ATOMS: atom_id res chain seq x y z
N MET A 1 4.64 -18.08 2.62
CA MET A 1 4.76 -16.66 2.98
C MET A 1 6.12 -16.19 2.51
N GLU A 2 6.17 -15.18 1.65
CA GLU A 2 7.42 -14.65 1.08
C GLU A 2 7.59 -13.19 1.53
N ALA A 3 8.81 -12.81 1.91
CA ALA A 3 9.17 -11.44 2.27
C ALA A 3 10.05 -10.85 1.17
N ARG A 4 9.64 -9.69 0.64
CA ARG A 4 10.37 -8.98 -0.41
C ARG A 4 10.64 -7.55 0.01
N ASN A 5 11.89 -7.10 -0.17
CA ASN A 5 12.24 -5.70 0.01
C ASN A 5 11.71 -4.89 -1.17
N ARG A 6 11.09 -3.73 -0.90
CA ARG A 6 10.56 -2.84 -1.94
C ARG A 6 10.76 -1.39 -1.54
N ASN A 7 11.46 -0.64 -2.40
CA ASN A 7 11.64 0.80 -2.23
C ASN A 7 10.32 1.56 -2.43
N LEU A 8 10.21 2.74 -1.79
CA LEU A 8 9.02 3.60 -1.88
C LEU A 8 8.64 3.95 -3.34
N GLU A 9 9.62 4.21 -4.20
CA GLU A 9 9.39 4.52 -5.61
C GLU A 9 8.57 3.41 -6.32
N ASN A 10 8.92 2.15 -6.07
CA ASN A 10 8.20 1.01 -6.63
C ASN A 10 6.76 0.93 -6.10
N TRP A 11 6.55 1.26 -4.82
CA TRP A 11 5.21 1.35 -4.24
C TRP A 11 4.37 2.43 -4.92
N TYR A 12 4.88 3.66 -5.02
CA TYR A 12 4.19 4.77 -5.68
C TYR A 12 3.88 4.48 -7.14
N GLY A 13 4.83 3.87 -7.88
CA GLY A 13 4.62 3.46 -9.26
C GLY A 13 3.41 2.52 -9.40
N LYS A 14 3.33 1.49 -8.57
CA LYS A 14 2.21 0.53 -8.59
C LYS A 14 0.87 1.16 -8.21
N ILE A 15 0.85 2.00 -7.17
CA ILE A 15 -0.35 2.75 -6.75
C ILE A 15 -0.82 3.66 -7.89
N SER A 16 0.10 4.38 -8.55
CA SER A 16 -0.22 5.30 -9.64
C SER A 16 -0.80 4.62 -10.89
N ARG A 17 -0.56 3.31 -11.05
CA ARG A 17 -1.12 2.48 -12.14
C ARG A 17 -2.40 1.76 -11.72
N GLY A 18 -2.81 1.86 -10.46
CA GLY A 18 -3.98 1.15 -9.91
C GLY A 18 -3.74 -0.34 -9.68
N GLU A 19 -2.48 -0.79 -9.66
CA GLU A 19 -2.10 -2.20 -9.46
C GLU A 19 -2.23 -2.64 -7.99
N ILE A 20 -2.07 -1.69 -7.07
CA ILE A 20 -2.28 -1.88 -5.63
C ILE A 20 -3.59 -1.21 -5.23
N LYS A 21 -4.46 -1.95 -4.56
CA LYS A 21 -5.71 -1.44 -3.98
C LYS A 21 -5.89 -1.92 -2.54
N LEU A 22 -6.85 -1.31 -1.85
CA LEU A 22 -7.23 -1.70 -0.49
C LEU A 22 -8.50 -2.56 -0.53
N PRO A 23 -8.60 -3.65 0.25
CA PRO A 23 -9.89 -4.30 0.47
C PRO A 23 -10.92 -3.32 1.08
N ARG A 24 -12.17 -3.36 0.61
CA ARG A 24 -13.24 -2.43 1.04
C ARG A 24 -13.56 -2.49 2.53
N PHE A 25 -13.25 -3.58 3.22
CA PHE A 25 -13.49 -3.73 4.65
C PHE A 25 -12.41 -3.08 5.54
N GLN A 26 -11.29 -2.62 4.97
CA GLN A 26 -10.29 -1.89 5.75
C GLN A 26 -10.80 -0.51 6.15
N ARG A 27 -10.61 -0.17 7.43
CA ARG A 27 -10.95 1.14 7.99
C ARG A 27 -10.13 2.24 7.31
N TYR A 28 -10.63 3.46 7.37
CA TYR A 28 -9.85 4.64 6.97
C TYR A 28 -8.64 4.81 7.88
N GLU A 29 -7.62 5.44 7.32
CA GLU A 29 -6.32 5.66 7.93
C GLU A 29 -6.47 6.53 9.18
N ALA A 30 -6.08 6.01 10.33
CA ALA A 30 -6.09 6.73 11.61
C ALA A 30 -4.66 6.98 12.06
N TRP A 31 -4.06 8.05 11.56
CA TRP A 31 -2.68 8.45 11.88
C TRP A 31 -2.68 9.60 12.88
N ASP A 32 -1.95 9.44 13.98
CA ASP A 32 -1.62 10.54 14.88
C ASP A 32 -0.35 11.28 14.40
N TRP A 33 -0.20 12.53 14.83
CA TRP A 33 0.91 13.39 14.40
C TRP A 33 2.29 12.82 14.77
N ARG A 34 2.41 12.07 15.87
CA ARG A 34 3.71 11.51 16.30
C ARG A 34 4.14 10.41 15.35
N ARG A 35 3.22 9.56 14.90
CA ARG A 35 3.50 8.54 13.87
C ARG A 35 3.94 9.17 12.56
N ILE A 36 3.28 10.25 12.14
CA ILE A 36 3.65 10.97 10.92
C ILE A 36 5.07 11.55 11.05
N CYS A 37 5.40 12.24 12.15
CA CYS A 37 6.74 12.76 12.38
C CYS A 37 7.81 11.65 12.42
N SER A 38 7.50 10.51 13.04
CA SER A 38 8.40 9.36 13.08
C SER A 38 8.66 8.80 11.68
N LEU A 39 7.60 8.62 10.87
CA LEU A 39 7.71 8.16 9.49
C LEU A 39 8.62 9.08 8.67
N MET A 40 8.41 10.40 8.76
CA MET A 40 9.23 11.39 8.05
C MET A 40 10.70 11.34 8.48
N ASN A 41 10.99 11.14 9.76
CA ASN A 41 12.35 10.96 10.25
C ASN A 41 13.00 9.68 9.69
N THR A 42 12.25 8.59 9.60
CA THR A 42 12.72 7.33 9.02
C THR A 42 13.04 7.49 7.53
N ILE A 43 12.19 8.20 6.78
CA ILE A 43 12.40 8.49 5.35
C ILE A 43 13.65 9.35 5.16
N THR A 44 13.78 10.46 5.89
CA THR A 44 14.91 11.40 5.73
C THR A 44 16.25 10.78 6.11
N LYS A 45 16.26 9.81 7.03
CA LYS A 45 17.46 9.04 7.41
C LYS A 45 17.70 7.81 6.54
N ASN A 46 16.84 7.56 5.53
CA ASN A 46 16.88 6.38 4.66
C ASN A 46 16.92 5.06 5.46
N LEU A 47 16.12 4.99 6.52
CA LEU A 47 16.01 3.82 7.39
C LEU A 47 14.85 2.92 6.92
N PRO A 48 14.86 1.61 7.26
CA PRO A 48 13.74 0.72 6.98
C PRO A 48 12.44 1.21 7.64
N LEU A 49 11.37 1.35 6.86
CA LEU A 49 10.07 1.88 7.31
C LEU A 49 9.23 0.87 8.08
N GLY A 50 9.45 -0.42 7.86
CA GLY A 50 8.72 -1.51 8.50
C GLY A 50 8.39 -2.64 7.52
N ILE A 51 7.34 -3.39 7.84
CA ILE A 51 6.81 -4.49 7.03
C ILE A 51 5.33 -4.23 6.76
N THR A 52 4.85 -4.74 5.63
CA THR A 52 3.43 -4.69 5.26
C THR A 52 3.03 -6.03 4.68
N LEU A 53 1.78 -6.42 4.90
CA LEU A 53 1.21 -7.63 4.33
C LEU A 53 0.46 -7.29 3.04
N VAL A 54 0.80 -8.00 1.96
CA VAL A 54 0.15 -7.86 0.65
C VAL A 54 -0.37 -9.21 0.20
N LEU A 55 -1.57 -9.22 -0.35
CA LEU A 55 -2.14 -10.34 -1.07
C LEU A 55 -1.90 -10.15 -2.57
N GLU A 56 -1.12 -11.04 -3.19
CA GLU A 56 -1.03 -11.11 -4.64
C GLU A 56 -2.35 -11.63 -5.23
N VAL A 57 -2.85 -10.94 -6.25
CA VAL A 57 -4.07 -11.27 -6.97
C VAL A 57 -3.72 -12.07 -8.22
N GLY A 58 -4.23 -13.29 -8.31
CA GLY A 58 -4.09 -14.16 -9.47
C GLY A 58 -5.08 -13.79 -10.59
N GLU A 59 -5.98 -14.72 -10.91
CA GLU A 59 -6.98 -14.50 -11.97
C GLU A 59 -8.15 -13.62 -11.51
N LYS A 60 -8.56 -13.75 -10.23
CA LYS A 60 -9.64 -12.94 -9.66
C LYS A 60 -9.23 -12.35 -8.31
N GLU A 61 -9.78 -11.18 -8.02
CA GLU A 61 -9.69 -10.56 -6.69
C GLU A 61 -10.47 -11.39 -5.66
N GLN A 62 -9.85 -11.66 -4.51
CA GLN A 62 -10.52 -12.36 -3.41
C GLN A 62 -11.43 -11.43 -2.62
N PHE A 63 -11.04 -10.16 -2.50
CA PHE A 63 -11.80 -9.13 -1.81
C PHE A 63 -12.20 -8.02 -2.77
N VAL A 64 -13.31 -7.35 -2.49
CA VAL A 64 -13.68 -6.18 -3.30
C VAL A 64 -12.75 -5.03 -2.97
N SER A 65 -12.17 -4.40 -3.99
CA SER A 65 -11.21 -3.32 -3.85
C SER A 65 -11.85 -1.93 -3.73
N ARG A 66 -11.11 -1.02 -3.09
CA ARG A 66 -11.24 0.45 -3.18
C ARG A 66 -9.88 1.08 -3.45
N TYR A 67 -9.89 2.29 -4.01
CA TYR A 67 -8.68 3.08 -4.19
C TYR A 67 -8.14 3.58 -2.84
N LEU A 68 -6.82 3.77 -2.77
CA LEU A 68 -6.20 4.54 -1.68
C LEU A 68 -6.69 5.98 -1.79
N SER A 69 -6.83 6.66 -0.64
CA SER A 69 -7.16 8.09 -0.64
C SER A 69 -6.11 8.85 -1.44
N THR A 70 -6.55 9.78 -2.30
CA THR A 70 -5.72 10.60 -3.22
C THR A 70 -5.00 9.87 -4.36
N ALA A 71 -5.13 8.53 -4.46
CA ALA A 71 -4.56 7.81 -5.59
C ALA A 71 -5.38 8.05 -6.88
N PRO A 72 -4.75 8.07 -8.07
CA PRO A 72 -5.48 8.18 -9.33
C PRO A 72 -6.43 7.00 -9.54
N GLU A 73 -7.68 7.28 -9.91
CA GLU A 73 -8.68 6.25 -10.23
C GLU A 73 -8.48 5.69 -11.64
N LYS A 74 -7.44 4.88 -11.83
CA LYS A 74 -7.18 4.19 -13.09
C LYS A 74 -7.81 2.79 -13.11
N SER A 75 -8.39 2.41 -14.25
CA SER A 75 -8.97 1.09 -14.52
C SER A 75 -7.92 -0.01 -14.78
N GLY A 76 -6.79 0.02 -14.07
CA GLY A 76 -5.74 -0.99 -14.15
C GLY A 76 -6.16 -2.33 -13.54
N LYS A 77 -5.52 -3.43 -13.98
CA LYS A 77 -5.65 -4.74 -13.36
C LYS A 77 -5.11 -4.67 -11.93
N VAL A 78 -5.91 -5.11 -10.96
CA VAL A 78 -5.47 -5.25 -9.57
C VAL A 78 -4.54 -6.45 -9.48
N LEU A 79 -3.29 -6.21 -9.13
CA LEU A 79 -2.27 -7.25 -8.96
C LEU A 79 -2.02 -7.55 -7.49
N GLU A 80 -2.31 -6.58 -6.62
CA GLU A 80 -1.97 -6.63 -5.19
C GLU A 80 -3.07 -5.96 -4.37
N GLN A 81 -3.46 -6.59 -3.25
CA GLN A 81 -4.31 -5.99 -2.23
C GLN A 81 -3.51 -5.81 -0.94
N LEU A 82 -3.39 -4.56 -0.46
CA LEU A 82 -2.68 -4.26 0.78
C LEU A 82 -3.56 -4.64 1.97
N LEU A 83 -3.12 -5.60 2.79
CA LEU A 83 -3.92 -6.18 3.88
C LEU A 83 -3.64 -5.53 5.24
N GLU A 84 -2.39 -5.14 5.49
CA GLU A 84 -1.98 -4.53 6.76
C GLU A 84 -0.72 -3.66 6.56
N GLY A 85 -0.69 -2.48 7.18
CA GLY A 85 0.43 -1.53 7.15
C GLY A 85 0.26 -0.40 8.15
#